data_AF-A0A1E5JTW2-F1
#
_entry.id   AF-A0A1E5JTW2-F1
#
_cell.length_a   1.000
_cell.length_b   1.000
_cell.length_c   1.000
_cell.angle_alpha   90.00
_cell.angle_beta   90.00
_cell.angle_gamma   90.00
#
_symmetry.space_group_name_H-M   'P 1'
#
loop_
_entity.id
_entity.type
_entity.pdbx_description
1 polymer ?
#
loop_
_entity_poly.entity_id
_entity_poly.type
_entity_poly.pdbx_seq_one_letter_code
_entity_poly.pdbx_strand_id
1 'polypeptide(L)'
;MPVSKECIKLLQNLVVNYGEEGGSDVDYASIYPLLKEFLVLVIHNQKNHKDERIIGFLSTSALLLEENPCFVEACRLFAISYQQKTHALDSMLDEEFNIQSELDESWGKQLESEVSQSLEPSRFFVQLQEAITKRAQRIAEKKKEILENPTP
;
A
#
# COMPACT_ATOMS: atom_id res chain seq x y z
N MET A 1 1.34 15.88 0.26
CA MET A 1 0.58 16.66 1.25
C MET A 1 1.42 16.72 2.52
N PRO A 2 1.39 17.81 3.30
CA PRO A 2 2.02 17.83 4.61
C PRO A 2 1.36 16.78 5.51
N VAL A 3 1.99 16.49 6.64
CA VAL A 3 1.46 15.51 7.60
C VAL A 3 0.06 15.91 8.06
N SER A 4 -0.88 14.95 8.12
CA SER A 4 -2.24 15.20 8.60
C SER A 4 -2.28 15.34 10.12
N LYS A 5 -3.31 16.04 10.62
CA LYS A 5 -3.53 16.18 12.07
C LYS A 5 -3.88 14.84 12.70
N GLU A 6 -4.54 14.00 11.93
CA GLU A 6 -4.94 12.63 12.24
C GLU A 6 -3.69 11.78 12.47
N CYS A 7 -2.72 11.81 11.54
CA CYS A 7 -1.44 11.11 11.69
C CYS A 7 -0.68 11.56 12.94
N ILE A 8 -0.59 12.88 13.20
CA ILE A 8 0.07 13.40 14.42
C ILE A 8 -0.62 12.88 15.68
N LYS A 9 -1.95 12.93 15.73
CA LYS A 9 -2.71 12.47 16.91
C LYS A 9 -2.51 10.98 17.15
N LEU A 10 -2.50 10.18 16.09
CA LEU A 10 -2.23 8.75 16.21
C LEU A 10 -0.78 8.49 16.64
N LEU A 11 0.19 9.27 16.17
CA LEU A 11 1.59 9.14 16.58
C LEU A 11 1.77 9.51 18.06
N GLN A 12 1.05 10.52 18.54
CA GLN A 12 1.00 10.87 19.97
C GLN A 12 0.46 9.71 20.79
N ASN A 13 -0.66 9.11 20.37
CA ASN A 13 -1.25 7.96 21.05
C ASN A 13 -0.30 6.76 21.08
N LEU A 14 0.37 6.47 19.95
CA LEU A 14 1.36 5.40 19.87
C LEU A 14 2.49 5.62 20.90
N VAL A 15 3.03 6.84 21.00
CA VAL A 15 4.09 7.16 21.98
C VAL A 15 3.60 6.99 23.40
N VAL A 16 2.38 7.44 23.71
CA VAL A 16 1.80 7.32 25.06
C VAL A 16 1.60 5.84 25.41
N ASN A 17 0.88 5.09 24.58
CA ASN A 17 0.57 3.69 24.81
C ASN A 17 1.85 2.85 24.94
N TYR A 18 2.83 3.07 24.05
CA TYR A 18 4.10 2.38 24.14
C TYR A 18 4.87 2.71 25.43
N GLY A 19 4.76 3.93 25.95
CA GLY A 19 5.36 4.31 27.23
C GLY A 19 4.73 3.63 28.45
N GLU A 20 3.46 3.22 28.34
CA GLU A 20 2.73 2.55 29.41
C GLU A 20 2.92 1.03 29.37
N GLU A 21 2.87 0.44 28.16
CA GLU A 21 2.84 -1.01 27.96
C GLU A 21 4.19 -1.59 27.51
N GLY A 22 5.08 -0.77 26.94
CA GLY A 22 6.33 -1.22 26.31
C GLY A 22 7.43 -1.65 27.27
N GLY A 23 7.25 -1.54 28.59
CA GLY A 23 8.30 -1.84 29.57
C GLY A 23 8.81 -3.29 29.56
N SER A 24 8.09 -4.21 28.91
CA SER A 24 8.52 -5.60 28.70
C SER A 24 9.38 -5.83 27.46
N ASP A 25 9.46 -4.87 26.55
CA ASP A 25 10.29 -4.99 25.34
C ASP A 25 11.78 -4.93 25.68
N VAL A 26 12.57 -5.74 24.98
CA VAL A 26 14.02 -5.86 25.19
C VAL A 26 14.72 -4.50 25.00
N ASP A 27 14.32 -3.77 23.97
CA ASP A 27 14.92 -2.50 23.57
C ASP A 27 14.12 -1.29 24.05
N TYR A 28 13.20 -1.44 25.00
CA TYR A 28 12.32 -0.36 25.48
C TYR A 28 13.08 0.93 25.81
N ALA A 29 14.20 0.81 26.54
CA ALA A 29 15.02 1.93 26.96
C ALA A 29 15.63 2.72 25.78
N SER A 30 15.77 2.08 24.62
CA SER A 30 16.29 2.69 23.39
C SER A 30 15.14 3.19 22.50
N ILE A 31 14.09 2.37 22.33
CA ILE A 31 12.97 2.66 21.43
C ILE A 31 12.16 3.85 21.95
N TYR A 32 11.78 3.85 23.23
CA TYR A 32 10.84 4.84 23.76
C TYR A 32 11.37 6.29 23.69
N PRO A 33 12.64 6.59 24.03
CA PRO A 33 13.21 7.92 23.81
C PRO A 33 13.24 8.33 22.34
N LEU A 34 13.66 7.44 21.44
CA LEU A 34 13.71 7.71 20.00
C LEU A 34 12.32 8.00 19.43
N LEU A 35 11.30 7.32 19.93
CA LEU A 35 9.91 7.51 19.53
C LEU A 35 9.39 8.89 19.94
N LYS A 36 9.79 9.38 21.12
CA LYS A 36 9.50 10.76 21.56
C LYS A 36 10.21 11.79 20.71
N GLU A 37 11.50 11.58 20.43
CA GLU A 37 12.27 12.47 19.56
C GLU A 37 11.67 12.53 18.16
N PHE A 38 11.27 11.37 17.62
CA PHE A 38 10.59 11.27 16.34
C PHE A 38 9.28 12.06 16.32
N LEU A 39 8.44 11.92 17.36
CA LEU A 39 7.21 12.71 17.50
C LEU A 39 7.49 14.22 17.50
N VAL A 40 8.49 14.66 18.27
CA VAL A 40 8.91 16.06 18.32
C VAL A 40 9.35 16.54 16.94
N LEU A 41 10.16 15.75 16.24
CA LEU A 41 10.66 16.07 14.91
C LEU A 41 9.52 16.21 13.90
N VAL A 42 8.54 15.30 13.92
CA VAL A 42 7.35 15.35 13.06
C VAL A 42 6.53 16.61 13.35
N ILE A 43 6.30 16.94 14.63
CA ILE A 43 5.52 18.13 15.03
C ILE A 43 6.21 19.42 14.59
N HIS A 44 7.53 19.53 14.68
CA HIS A 44 8.26 20.73 14.29
C HIS A 44 8.37 20.87 12.76
N ASN A 45 8.42 19.75 12.04
CA ASN A 45 8.68 19.72 10.60
C ASN A 45 7.46 19.23 9.78
N GLN A 46 6.23 19.48 10.22
CA GLN A 46 5.00 18.98 9.59
C GLN A 46 4.91 19.23 8.08
N LYS A 47 5.45 20.36 7.61
CA LYS A 47 5.46 20.73 6.18
C LYS A 47 6.41 19.89 5.33
N ASN A 48 7.41 19.27 5.95
CA ASN A 48 8.48 18.50 5.29
C ASN A 48 8.24 16.98 5.34
N HIS A 49 7.27 16.54 6.13
CA HIS A 49 6.88 15.13 6.24
C HIS A 49 5.54 14.88 5.55
N LYS A 50 5.31 13.61 5.21
CA LYS A 50 4.05 13.10 4.69
C LYS A 50 3.66 11.88 5.50
N ASP A 51 2.35 11.62 5.60
CA ASP A 51 1.82 10.50 6.37
C ASP A 51 2.40 9.16 5.90
N GLU A 52 2.54 8.96 4.59
CA GLU A 52 3.05 7.69 4.03
C GLU A 52 4.49 7.41 4.44
N ARG A 53 5.30 8.46 4.67
CA ARG A 53 6.68 8.30 5.16
C ARG A 53 6.72 7.88 6.62
N ILE A 54 5.81 8.41 7.44
CA ILE A 54 5.72 8.07 8.86
C ILE A 54 5.24 6.63 9.00
N ILE A 55 4.18 6.27 8.27
CA ILE A 55 3.64 4.91 8.23
C ILE A 55 4.72 3.95 7.74
N GLY A 56 5.36 4.24 6.60
CA GLY A 56 6.42 3.39 6.06
C GLY A 56 7.61 3.23 7.02
N PHE A 57 8.01 4.30 7.71
CA PHE A 57 9.07 4.23 8.73
C PHE A 57 8.67 3.31 9.89
N LEU A 58 7.50 3.52 10.49
CA LEU A 58 7.02 2.71 11.61
C LEU A 58 6.82 1.24 11.22
N SER A 59 6.24 0.96 10.05
CA SER A 59 6.07 -0.40 9.54
C SER A 59 7.42 -1.10 9.31
N THR A 60 8.41 -0.38 8.76
CA THR A 60 9.75 -0.94 8.55
C THR A 60 10.46 -1.19 9.88
N SER A 61 10.34 -0.25 10.84
CA SER A 61 10.91 -0.41 12.17
C SER A 61 10.29 -1.59 12.93
N ALA A 62 8.97 -1.78 12.85
CA ALA A 62 8.29 -2.93 13.46
C ALA A 62 8.78 -4.25 12.86
N LEU A 63 9.01 -4.30 11.54
CA LEU A 63 9.57 -5.49 10.89
C LEU A 63 11.02 -5.78 11.32
N LEU A 64 11.85 -4.75 11.49
CA LEU A 64 13.25 -4.91 11.89
C LEU A 64 13.43 -5.21 13.39
N LEU A 65 12.44 -4.86 14.21
CA LEU A 65 12.46 -5.00 15.66
C LEU A 65 11.39 -5.98 16.13
N GLU A 66 11.20 -7.09 15.40
CA GLU A 66 10.16 -8.10 15.67
C GLU A 66 10.25 -8.73 17.07
N GLU A 67 11.44 -8.70 17.67
CA GLU A 67 11.74 -9.15 19.04
C GLU A 67 11.11 -8.25 20.13
N ASN A 68 10.53 -7.10 19.75
CA ASN A 68 9.91 -6.12 20.64
C ASN A 68 8.38 -6.12 20.42
N PRO A 69 7.65 -7.10 20.98
CA PRO A 69 6.25 -7.35 20.64
C PRO A 69 5.32 -6.17 20.98
N CYS A 70 5.58 -5.42 22.05
CA CYS A 70 4.76 -4.28 22.41
C CYS A 70 4.94 -3.13 21.40
N PHE A 71 6.16 -2.90 20.94
CA PHE A 71 6.45 -1.91 19.91
C PHE A 71 5.78 -2.29 18.58
N VAL A 72 5.92 -3.55 18.17
CA VAL A 72 5.28 -4.08 16.95
C VAL A 72 3.77 -3.88 17.02
N GLU A 73 3.15 -4.24 18.14
CA GLU A 73 1.70 -4.09 18.32
C GLU A 73 1.28 -2.61 18.32
N ALA A 74 2.04 -1.73 18.97
CA ALA A 74 1.76 -0.29 18.95
C ALA A 74 1.81 0.27 17.52
N CYS A 75 2.81 -0.12 16.72
CA CYS A 75 2.91 0.23 15.30
C CYS A 75 1.76 -0.33 14.47
N ARG A 76 1.35 -1.58 14.74
CA ARG A 76 0.21 -2.25 14.09
C ARG A 76 -1.09 -1.48 14.34
N LEU A 77 -1.40 -1.19 15.61
CA LEU A 77 -2.59 -0.42 16.02
C LEU A 77 -2.61 0.98 15.42
N PHE A 78 -1.45 1.64 15.33
CA PHE A 78 -1.33 2.93 14.65
C PHE A 78 -1.74 2.85 13.17
N ALA A 79 -1.22 1.87 12.44
CA ALA A 79 -1.50 1.71 11.02
C ALA A 79 -2.97 1.37 10.76
N ILE A 80 -3.56 0.45 11.54
CA ILE A 80 -5.00 0.12 11.48
C ILE A 80 -5.83 1.38 11.76
N SER A 81 -5.53 2.10 12.84
CA SER A 81 -6.26 3.30 13.24
C SER A 81 -6.17 4.42 12.21
N TYR A 82 -5.02 4.54 11.54
CA TYR A 82 -4.83 5.51 10.47
C TYR A 82 -5.71 5.16 9.28
N GLN A 83 -5.65 3.90 8.83
CA GLN A 83 -6.44 3.39 7.71
C GLN A 83 -7.95 3.56 7.93
N GLN A 84 -8.44 3.20 9.12
CA GLN A 84 -9.84 3.39 9.52
C GLN A 84 -10.28 4.87 9.47
N LYS A 85 -9.41 5.81 9.85
CA LYS A 85 -9.74 7.24 9.91
C LYS A 85 -9.63 7.96 8.58
N THR A 86 -8.68 7.57 7.73
CA THR A 86 -8.44 8.29 6.48
C THR A 86 -9.29 7.81 5.31
N HIS A 87 -10.15 6.78 5.51
CA HIS A 87 -11.07 6.26 4.49
C HIS A 87 -10.43 6.20 3.10
N ALA A 88 -9.19 5.72 3.02
CA ALA A 88 -8.40 5.76 1.80
C ALA A 88 -8.86 4.60 0.89
N LEU A 89 -10.08 4.75 0.36
CA LEU A 89 -10.87 3.76 -0.38
C LEU A 89 -11.20 2.53 0.48
N ASP A 90 -12.26 1.79 0.14
CA ASP A 90 -12.60 0.54 0.83
C ASP A 90 -11.34 -0.27 1.06
N SER A 91 -10.97 -0.37 2.34
CA SER A 91 -9.66 -0.74 2.82
C SER A 91 -9.21 -2.04 2.16
N MET A 92 -8.18 -2.00 1.31
CA MET A 92 -7.73 -3.21 0.63
C MET A 92 -7.30 -4.32 1.60
N LEU A 93 -7.04 -3.95 2.85
CA LEU A 93 -6.58 -4.82 3.91
C LEU A 93 -7.60 -4.89 5.05
N ASP A 94 -7.73 -6.06 5.68
CA ASP A 94 -8.47 -6.25 6.93
C ASP A 94 -7.67 -5.78 8.16
N GLU A 95 -8.23 -5.94 9.36
CA GLU A 95 -7.60 -5.53 10.64
C GLU A 95 -6.34 -6.35 10.95
N GLU A 96 -6.14 -7.46 10.24
CA GLU A 96 -5.00 -8.35 10.30
C GLU A 96 -3.97 -8.10 9.18
N PHE A 97 -4.16 -7.07 8.36
CA PHE A 97 -3.33 -6.75 7.18
C PHE A 97 -3.37 -7.79 6.05
N ASN A 98 -4.38 -8.66 6.00
CA ASN A 98 -4.62 -9.51 4.83
C ASN A 98 -5.46 -8.76 3.81
N ILE A 99 -5.33 -9.12 2.53
CA ILE A 99 -6.18 -8.56 1.48
C ILE A 99 -7.63 -9.01 1.70
N GLN A 100 -8.58 -8.07 1.77
CA GLN A 100 -9.99 -8.42 1.96
C GLN A 100 -10.48 -9.29 0.80
N SER A 101 -11.05 -10.47 1.08
CA SER A 101 -11.43 -11.44 0.05
C SER A 101 -12.55 -10.96 -0.88
N GLU A 102 -13.37 -10.00 -0.45
CA GLU A 102 -14.40 -9.34 -1.27
C GLU A 102 -13.79 -8.58 -2.47
N LEU A 103 -12.51 -8.22 -2.36
CA LEU A 103 -11.74 -7.58 -3.42
C LEU A 103 -11.12 -8.60 -4.38
N ASP A 104 -11.00 -9.88 -4.02
CA ASP A 104 -10.27 -10.87 -4.84
C ASP A 104 -11.11 -11.37 -6.04
N GLU A 105 -12.44 -11.49 -5.89
CA GLU A 105 -13.32 -11.94 -6.98
C GLU A 105 -13.85 -10.80 -7.87
N SER A 106 -13.91 -9.57 -7.35
CA SER A 106 -14.51 -8.40 -8.02
C SER A 106 -13.49 -7.47 -8.69
N TRP A 107 -12.21 -7.51 -8.30
CA TRP A 107 -11.16 -6.62 -8.86
C TRP A 107 -10.67 -6.96 -10.28
N GLY A 108 -11.33 -7.90 -10.95
CA GLY A 108 -11.16 -8.14 -12.37
C GLY A 108 -12.47 -8.35 -13.12
N LYS A 109 -13.62 -8.26 -12.43
CA LYS A 109 -14.92 -8.55 -13.02
C LYS A 109 -15.80 -7.31 -13.01
N GLN A 110 -15.94 -6.77 -14.22
CA GLN A 110 -17.09 -6.04 -14.71
C GLN A 110 -17.12 -4.53 -14.41
N LEU A 111 -16.25 -3.81 -15.11
CA LEU A 111 -16.60 -2.48 -15.64
C LEU A 111 -17.49 -2.64 -16.89
N GLU A 112 -18.57 -3.42 -16.79
CA GLU A 112 -19.67 -3.42 -17.76
C GLU A 112 -20.96 -3.10 -17.00
N SER A 113 -21.20 -1.81 -16.73
CA SER A 113 -22.55 -1.23 -16.58
C SER A 113 -22.52 0.24 -16.13
N GLU A 114 -21.56 1.03 -16.58
CA GLU A 114 -21.90 2.43 -16.84
C GLU A 114 -22.26 2.51 -18.32
N VAL A 115 -23.52 2.84 -18.60
CA VAL A 115 -24.02 3.23 -19.91
C VAL A 115 -23.30 4.52 -20.28
N SER A 116 -22.04 4.35 -20.69
CA SER A 116 -21.20 5.38 -21.25
C SER A 116 -21.78 5.63 -22.63
N GLN A 117 -22.30 6.83 -22.81
CA GLN A 117 -22.69 7.38 -24.11
C GLN A 117 -21.64 6.96 -25.14
N SER A 118 -22.09 6.41 -26.28
CA SER A 118 -21.23 5.85 -27.33
C SER A 118 -20.20 6.88 -27.79
N LEU A 119 -19.03 6.86 -27.17
CA LEU A 119 -17.84 7.55 -27.66
C LEU A 119 -17.26 6.60 -28.70
N GLU A 120 -17.38 6.99 -29.98
CA GLU A 120 -16.64 6.33 -31.05
C GLU A 120 -15.18 6.13 -30.58
N PRO A 121 -14.63 4.91 -30.72
CA PRO A 121 -13.27 4.64 -30.28
C PRO A 121 -12.33 5.63 -30.97
N SER A 122 -11.52 6.33 -30.17
CA SER A 122 -10.51 7.26 -30.66
C SER A 122 -9.70 6.61 -31.79
N ARG A 123 -9.41 7.36 -32.86
CA ARG A 123 -8.60 6.86 -34.00
C ARG A 123 -7.28 6.23 -33.55
N PHE A 124 -6.71 6.74 -32.45
CA PHE A 124 -5.52 6.15 -31.83
C PHE A 124 -5.77 4.73 -31.32
N PHE A 125 -6.91 4.51 -30.66
CA PHE A 125 -7.26 3.21 -30.08
C PHE A 125 -7.52 2.16 -31.16
N VAL A 126 -8.16 2.54 -32.27
CA VAL A 126 -8.36 1.68 -33.45
C VAL A 126 -7.01 1.25 -34.04
N GLN A 127 -6.09 2.21 -34.24
CA GLN A 127 -4.74 1.92 -34.75
C GLN A 127 -3.93 1.03 -33.79
N LEU A 128 -4.06 1.25 -32.48
CA LEU A 128 -3.40 0.43 -31.48
C LEU A 128 -3.93 -1.01 -31.51
N GLN A 129 -5.24 -1.19 -31.62
CA GLN A 129 -5.88 -2.50 -31.68
C GLN A 129 -5.49 -3.26 -32.96
N GLU A 130 -5.40 -2.57 -34.10
CA GLU A 130 -4.88 -3.14 -35.35
C GLU A 130 -3.40 -3.54 -35.22
N ALA A 131 -2.57 -2.71 -34.59
CA ALA A 131 -1.14 -2.99 -34.39
C ALA A 131 -0.91 -4.20 -33.47
N ILE A 132 -1.70 -4.31 -32.39
CA ILE A 132 -1.69 -5.45 -31.47
C ILE A 132 -2.12 -6.73 -32.22
N THR A 133 -3.18 -6.65 -33.01
CA THR A 133 -3.70 -7.80 -33.79
C THR A 133 -2.66 -8.29 -34.80
N LYS A 134 -2.03 -7.39 -35.56
CA LYS A 134 -0.95 -7.72 -36.50
C LYS A 134 0.29 -8.30 -35.79
N ARG A 135 0.58 -7.89 -34.56
CA ARG A 135 1.68 -8.45 -33.77
C ARG A 135 1.35 -9.88 -33.33
N ALA A 136 0.13 -10.13 -32.85
CA ALA A 136 -0.32 -11.45 -32.44
C ALA A 136 -0.28 -12.45 -33.61
N GLN A 137 -0.73 -12.02 -34.79
CA GLN A 137 -0.66 -12.82 -36.03
C GLN A 137 0.78 -13.20 -36.39
N ARG A 138 1.71 -12.24 -36.42
CA ARG A 138 3.13 -12.52 -36.69
C ARG A 138 3.75 -13.50 -35.69
N ILE A 139 3.37 -13.42 -34.42
CA ILE A 139 3.85 -14.36 -33.38
C ILE A 139 3.28 -15.76 -33.61
N ALA A 140 2.00 -15.86 -33.98
CA ALA A 140 1.35 -17.14 -34.27
C ALA A 140 1.91 -17.79 -35.55
N GLU A 141 2.13 -17.01 -36.61
CA GLU A 141 2.75 -17.46 -37.86
C GLU A 141 4.19 -17.93 -37.65
N LYS A 142 4.99 -17.16 -36.90
CA LYS A 142 6.37 -17.56 -36.56
C LYS A 142 6.41 -18.85 -35.72
N LYS A 143 5.44 -19.04 -34.82
CA LYS A 143 5.30 -20.31 -34.07
C LYS A 143 4.89 -21.47 -34.96
N LYS A 144 4.07 -21.23 -35.99
CA LYS A 144 3.63 -22.25 -36.95
C LYS A 144 4.75 -22.66 -37.91
N GLU A 145 5.55 -21.71 -38.39
CA GLU A 145 6.74 -21.97 -39.23
C GLU A 145 7.81 -22.80 -38.50
N ILE A 146 8.01 -22.57 -37.19
CA ILE A 146 8.94 -23.35 -36.35
C ILE A 146 8.45 -24.80 -36.16
N LEU A 147 7.13 -25.03 -36.22
CA LEU A 147 6.54 -26.37 -36.05
C LEU A 147 6.50 -27.17 -37.36
N GLU A 148 6.34 -26.51 -38.51
CA GLU A 148 6.25 -27.15 -39.82
C GLU A 148 7.63 -27.43 -40.47
N ASN A 149 8.70 -26.78 -40.03
CA ASN A 149 10.07 -27.10 -40.41
C ASN A 149 10.96 -27.28 -39.16
N PRO A 150 10.98 -28.46 -38.53
CA PRO A 150 12.06 -28.80 -37.63
C PRO A 150 13.32 -28.97 -38.48
N THR A 151 14.23 -27.99 -38.46
CA THR A 151 15.55 -28.16 -39.09
C THR A 151 16.22 -29.43 -38.54
N PRO A 152 16.85 -30.26 -39.40
CA PRO A 152 17.55 -31.49 -39.01
C PRO A 152 18.81 -31.21 -38.18
#